data_AF-A0A536HJG2-F1
#
_entry.id   AF-A0A536HJG2-F1
#
_cell.length_a   1.000
_cell.length_b   1.000
_cell.length_c   1.000
_cell.angle_alpha   90.00
_cell.angle_beta   90.00
_cell.angle_gamma   90.00
#
_symmetry.space_group_name_H-M   'P 1'
#
loop_
_entity.id
_entity.type
_entity.pdbx_description
1 polymer ?
#
loop_
_entity_poly.entity_id
_entity_poly.type
_entity_poly.pdbx_seq_one_letter_code
_entity_poly.pdbx_strand_id
1 'polypeptide(L)'
;MLTQVARFAPLYEVPIQDATADVRGTFRNTQKYDVDDAPPYFEEVTIALDVVSPAPPARVKELVTHAERACHAAQTLRHGVPVTLTPTLNGKALEQ
;
A
#
# COMPACT_ATOMS: atom_id res chain seq x y z
N MET A 1 -3.19 -5.18 0.86
CA MET A 1 -3.50 -5.55 2.25
C MET A 1 -4.38 -6.80 2.33
N LEU A 2 -5.60 -6.78 1.80
CA LEU A 2 -6.55 -7.90 1.85
C LEU A 2 -5.99 -9.24 1.37
N THR A 3 -5.19 -9.24 0.29
CA THR A 3 -4.50 -10.46 -0.19
C THR A 3 -3.62 -11.12 0.87
N GLN A 4 -2.93 -10.33 1.69
CA GLN A 4 -2.06 -10.86 2.74
C GLN A 4 -2.89 -11.43 3.90
N VAL A 5 -3.97 -10.74 4.29
CA VAL A 5 -4.93 -11.24 5.30
C VAL A 5 -5.49 -12.60 4.86
N ALA A 6 -5.99 -12.70 3.63
CA ALA A 6 -6.58 -13.94 3.12
C ALA A 6 -5.53 -15.08 3.00
N ARG A 7 -4.31 -14.78 2.57
CA ARG A 7 -3.25 -15.80 2.40
C ARG A 7 -2.69 -16.30 3.72
N PHE A 8 -2.58 -15.44 4.73
CA PHE A 8 -2.01 -15.83 6.02
C PHE A 8 -3.05 -16.34 7.02
N ALA A 9 -4.34 -16.09 6.79
CA ALA A 9 -5.42 -16.56 7.66
C ALA A 9 -5.30 -18.05 8.07
N PRO A 10 -5.00 -19.01 7.16
CA PRO A 10 -4.80 -20.41 7.54
C PRO A 10 -3.60 -20.64 8.46
N LEU A 11 -2.52 -19.85 8.34
CA LEU A 11 -1.32 -19.99 9.17
C LEU A 11 -1.56 -19.61 10.64
N TYR A 12 -2.57 -18.78 10.89
CA TYR A 12 -2.98 -18.31 12.21
C TYR A 12 -4.27 -18.99 12.70
N GLU A 13 -4.80 -19.94 11.93
CA GLU A 13 -6.07 -20.62 12.22
C GLU A 13 -7.24 -19.64 12.39
N VAL A 14 -7.24 -18.56 11.60
CA VAL A 14 -8.27 -17.52 11.64
C VAL A 14 -9.26 -17.72 10.48
N PRO A 15 -10.47 -18.25 10.71
CA PRO A 15 -11.52 -18.25 9.70
C PRO A 15 -11.98 -16.82 9.40
N ILE A 16 -11.87 -16.38 8.16
CA ILE A 16 -12.36 -15.07 7.69
C ILE A 16 -13.74 -15.27 7.08
N GLN A 17 -14.76 -14.59 7.63
CA GLN A 17 -16.11 -14.56 7.07
C GLN A 17 -16.25 -13.43 6.05
N ASP A 18 -15.69 -12.27 6.38
CA ASP A 18 -15.59 -11.11 5.50
C ASP A 18 -14.36 -10.28 5.87
N ALA A 19 -13.83 -9.53 4.91
CA ALA A 19 -12.75 -8.57 5.13
C ALA A 19 -12.81 -7.44 4.11
N THR A 20 -12.88 -6.20 4.60
CA THR A 20 -12.96 -4.99 3.77
C THR A 20 -11.80 -4.05 4.12
N ALA A 21 -11.28 -3.32 3.14
CA ALA A 21 -10.29 -2.27 3.36
C ALA A 21 -10.75 -0.96 2.70
N ASP A 22 -10.94 0.09 3.49
CA ASP A 22 -11.07 1.47 3.00
C ASP A 22 -9.67 2.09 2.94
N VAL A 23 -9.27 2.53 1.75
CA VAL A 23 -7.94 3.10 1.49
C VAL A 23 -8.11 4.52 0.99
N ARG A 24 -7.51 5.49 1.69
CA ARG A 24 -7.57 6.91 1.32
C ARG A 24 -6.16 7.47 1.19
N GLY A 25 -5.94 8.27 0.15
CA GLY A 25 -4.68 8.96 -0.08
C GLY A 25 -4.92 10.46 -0.29
N THR A 26 -4.11 11.28 0.37
CA THR A 26 -4.11 12.74 0.20
C THR A 26 -2.86 13.15 -0.57
N PHE A 27 -3.00 14.00 -1.57
CA PHE A 27 -1.89 14.56 -2.34
C PHE A 27 -2.29 15.91 -2.91
N ARG A 28 -1.30 16.77 -3.13
CA ARG A 28 -1.47 18.03 -3.85
C ARG A 28 -1.14 17.83 -5.33
N ASN A 29 -1.93 18.43 -6.19
CA ASN A 29 -1.79 18.29 -7.65
C ASN A 29 -1.17 19.53 -8.31
N THR A 30 -0.75 20.53 -7.54
CA THR A 30 -0.37 21.85 -8.04
C THR A 30 0.93 21.82 -8.83
N GLN A 31 1.93 21.07 -8.39
CA GLN A 31 3.18 20.91 -9.15
C GLN A 31 2.97 20.19 -10.49
N LYS A 32 2.02 19.25 -10.58
CA LYS A 32 1.68 18.61 -11.87
C LYS A 32 1.26 19.65 -12.92
N TYR A 33 0.77 20.81 -12.50
CA TYR A 33 0.33 21.89 -13.35
C TYR A 33 1.23 23.13 -13.27
N ASP A 34 2.46 22.98 -12.77
CA ASP A 34 3.44 24.06 -12.63
C ASP A 34 2.92 25.28 -11.85
N VAL A 35 2.00 25.06 -10.89
CA VAL A 35 1.42 26.12 -10.06
C VAL A 35 2.32 26.47 -8.88
N ASP A 36 2.95 25.47 -8.26
CA ASP A 36 3.89 25.62 -7.14
C ASP A 36 4.82 24.40 -7.02
N ASP A 37 5.70 24.42 -6.01
CA ASP A 37 6.69 23.38 -5.74
C ASP A 37 6.16 22.24 -4.82
N ALA A 38 4.84 22.08 -4.66
CA ALA A 38 4.30 21.02 -3.80
C ALA A 38 4.70 19.63 -4.35
N PRO A 39 5.18 18.70 -3.50
CA PRO A 39 5.62 17.40 -4.00
C PRO A 39 4.48 16.62 -4.67
N PRO A 40 4.75 15.85 -5.75
CA PRO A 40 3.73 15.18 -6.56
C PRO A 40 3.43 13.75 -6.04
N TYR A 41 3.66 13.51 -4.75
CA TYR A 41 3.47 12.21 -4.09
C TYR A 41 2.42 12.30 -2.98
N PHE A 42 1.99 11.15 -2.47
CA PHE A 42 1.05 11.10 -1.33
C PHE A 42 1.66 11.74 -0.09
N GLU A 43 0.93 12.68 0.51
CA GLU A 43 1.24 13.27 1.82
C GLU A 43 0.82 12.32 2.95
N GLU A 44 -0.29 11.60 2.74
CA GLU A 44 -0.82 10.61 3.67
C GLU A 44 -1.51 9.48 2.91
N VAL A 45 -1.36 8.26 3.41
CA VAL A 45 -2.20 7.11 3.00
C VAL A 45 -2.72 6.43 4.26
N THR A 46 -4.04 6.30 4.37
CA THR A 46 -4.70 5.56 5.45
C THR A 46 -5.30 4.27 4.89
N ILE A 47 -5.21 3.19 5.67
CA ILE A 47 -5.79 1.88 5.36
C ILE A 47 -6.60 1.46 6.59
N ALA A 48 -7.92 1.58 6.51
CA ALA A 48 -8.83 1.08 7.54
C ALA A 48 -9.27 -0.33 7.15
N LEU A 49 -8.78 -1.34 7.87
CA LEU A 49 -9.10 -2.74 7.65
C LEU A 49 -10.18 -3.19 8.63
N ASP A 50 -11.28 -3.71 8.11
CA ASP A 50 -12.33 -4.38 8.85
C ASP A 50 -12.29 -5.88 8.58
N VAL A 51 -12.35 -6.70 9.64
CA VAL A 51 -12.25 -8.16 9.56
C VAL A 51 -13.35 -8.79 10.40
N VAL A 52 -14.22 -9.56 9.74
CA VAL A 52 -15.27 -10.34 10.39
C VAL A 52 -14.78 -11.77 10.57
N SER A 53 -14.60 -12.18 11.83
CA SER A 53 -14.11 -13.52 12.18
C SER A 53 -14.64 -13.95 13.55
N PRO A 54 -14.98 -15.24 13.74
CA PRO A 54 -15.27 -15.80 15.05
C PRO A 54 -14.01 -16.12 15.88
N ALA A 55 -12.80 -15.93 15.32
CA ALA A 55 -11.55 -16.24 16.01
C ALA A 55 -11.30 -15.31 17.22
N PRO A 56 -10.50 -15.74 18.22
CA PRO A 56 -10.10 -14.88 19.32
C PRO A 56 -9.40 -13.60 18.81
N PRO A 57 -9.69 -12.41 19.37
CA PRO A 57 -9.12 -11.14 18.91
C PRO A 57 -7.59 -11.10 18.88
N ALA A 58 -6.93 -11.83 19.80
CA ALA A 58 -5.48 -11.95 19.83
C ALA A 58 -4.91 -12.60 18.56
N ARG A 59 -5.56 -13.64 18.02
CA ARG A 59 -5.16 -14.32 16.78
C ARG A 59 -5.39 -13.44 15.56
N VAL A 60 -6.52 -12.74 15.52
CA VAL A 60 -6.81 -11.76 14.44
C VAL A 60 -5.76 -10.65 14.46
N LYS A 61 -5.37 -10.16 15.64
CA LYS A 61 -4.28 -9.18 15.79
C LYS A 61 -2.96 -9.70 15.24
N GLU A 62 -2.54 -10.90 15.62
CA GLU A 62 -1.32 -11.53 15.09
C GLU A 62 -1.33 -11.63 13.56
N LEU A 63 -2.46 -12.07 13.00
CA LEU A 63 -2.67 -12.14 11.55
C LEU A 63 -2.54 -10.77 10.89
N VAL A 64 -3.25 -9.75 11.39
CA VAL A 64 -3.27 -8.41 10.80
C VAL A 64 -1.88 -7.77 10.88
N THR A 65 -1.18 -7.92 12.02
CA THR A 65 0.20 -7.43 12.17
C THR A 65 1.15 -8.09 11.17
N HIS A 66 1.03 -9.41 10.94
CA HIS A 66 1.83 -10.07 9.91
C HIS A 66 1.44 -9.59 8.50
N ALA A 67 0.15 -9.52 8.20
CA ALA A 67 -0.35 -9.07 6.90
C ALA A 67 0.16 -7.66 6.56
N GLU A 68 0.17 -6.74 7.53
CA GLU A 68 0.70 -5.40 7.36
C GLU A 68 2.21 -5.40 7.09
N ARG A 69 2.98 -6.15 7.90
CA ARG A 69 4.44 -6.25 7.75
C ARG A 69 4.84 -6.82 6.38
N ALA A 70 4.05 -7.74 5.83
CA ALA A 70 4.29 -8.37 4.53
C ALA A 70 3.54 -7.71 3.34
N CYS A 71 2.81 -6.62 3.58
CA CYS A 71 2.12 -5.89 2.51
C CYS A 71 3.12 -5.04 1.71
N HIS A 72 3.68 -5.60 0.64
CA HIS A 72 4.65 -4.92 -0.23
C HIS A 72 4.21 -3.49 -0.63
N ALA A 73 2.95 -3.28 -1.02
CA ALA A 73 2.45 -1.95 -1.37
C ALA A 73 2.58 -0.94 -0.21
N ALA A 74 2.18 -1.33 1.01
CA ALA A 74 2.30 -0.46 2.18
C ALA A 74 3.76 -0.23 2.58
N GLN A 75 4.60 -1.26 2.46
CA GLN A 75 6.03 -1.15 2.76
C GLN A 75 6.76 -0.26 1.75
N THR A 76 6.45 -0.35 0.45
CA THR A 76 7.03 0.54 -0.58
C THR A 76 6.57 1.99 -0.42
N LEU A 77 5.35 2.24 0.06
CA LEU A 77 4.89 3.60 0.38
C LEU A 77 5.64 4.18 1.60
N ARG A 78 5.95 3.38 2.61
CA ARG A 78 6.73 3.80 3.79
C ARG A 78 8.24 3.92 3.51
N HIS A 79 8.72 3.05 2.64
CA HIS A 79 10.12 2.91 2.26
C HIS A 79 10.20 3.05 0.75
N GLY A 80 10.18 4.32 0.29
CA GLY A 80 10.30 4.64 -1.12
C GLY A 80 11.50 3.92 -1.74
N VAL A 81 11.30 3.40 -2.95
CA VAL A 81 12.35 2.74 -3.72
C VAL A 81 12.85 3.69 -4.82
N PRO A 82 14.14 3.64 -5.20
CA PRO A 82 14.62 4.38 -6.36
C PRO A 82 13.84 3.97 -7.62
N VAL A 83 13.40 4.97 -8.41
CA VAL A 83 12.78 4.77 -9.71
C VAL A 83 13.63 5.44 -10.76
N THR A 84 14.08 4.70 -11.77
CA THR A 84 14.90 5.20 -12.87
C THR A 84 14.08 5.28 -14.15
N LEU A 85 14.03 6.46 -14.77
CA LEU A 85 13.43 6.66 -16.09
C LEU A 85 14.55 6.74 -17.13
N THR A 86 14.49 5.93 -18.17
CA THR A 86 15.45 5.91 -19.29
C THR A 86 14.70 6.16 -20.60
N PRO A 87 14.42 7.44 -20.93
CA PRO A 87 13.65 7.75 -22.13
C PRO A 87 14.49 7.55 -23.39
N THR A 88 13.81 7.24 -24.49
CA THR A 88 14.43 7.20 -25.82
C THR A 88 13.64 8.08 -26.78
N LEU A 89 14.34 8.75 -27.68
CA LEU A 89 13.76 9.53 -28.77
C LEU A 89 14.34 9.02 -30.08
N ASN A 90 13.48 8.49 -30.96
CA ASN A 90 13.86 7.98 -32.27
C ASN A 90 15.00 6.93 -32.22
N GLY A 91 14.93 6.01 -31.27
CA GLY A 91 15.91 4.93 -31.12
C GLY A 91 17.25 5.34 -30.51
N LYS A 92 17.37 6.59 -30.02
CA LYS A 92 18.54 7.07 -29.27
C LYS A 92 18.13 7.37 -27.84
N ALA A 93 19.04 7.14 -26.89
CA ALA A 93 18.85 7.56 -25.51
C ALA A 93 18.56 9.07 -25.49
N LEU A 94 17.48 9.45 -24.80
CA LEU A 94 17.17 10.85 -24.55
C LEU A 94 17.87 11.21 -23.24
N GLU A 95 18.99 11.92 -23.33
CA GLU A 95 19.72 12.40 -22.15
C GLU A 95 18.80 13.35 -21.37
N GLN A 96 18.70 13.11 -20.05
CA GLN A 96 17.94 13.93 -19.11
C GLN A 96 18.83 14.98 -18.46
#